data_AF-A0A7C1R0L0-F1
#
_entry.id   AF-A0A7C1R0L0-F1
#
_cell.length_a   1.000
_cell.length_b   1.000
_cell.length_c   1.000
_cell.angle_alpha   90.00
_cell.angle_beta   90.00
_cell.angle_gamma   90.00
#
_symmetry.space_group_name_H-M   'P 1'
#
loop_
_entity.id
_entity.type
_entity.pdbx_description
1 polymer ?
#
loop_
_entity_poly.entity_id
_entity_poly.type
_entity_poly.pdbx_seq_one_letter_code
_entity_poly.pdbx_strand_id
1 'polypeptide(L)'
;MVFLFEKNVKANDKTYTYLCLGHTKWINGRSKRIWEITLCRKDQVEERLHDLKRRLTKKPPVPREFAFGLVYALFSISKEIDLIEIINECTLKREQGFSVGEYITLLAINRAVTLNSKNQV
;
A
#
# COMPACT_ATOMS: atom_id res chain seq x y z
N MET A 1 17.64 -12.40 26.71
CA MET A 1 16.20 -12.15 26.80
C MET A 1 15.96 -10.65 26.66
N VAL A 2 14.99 -10.24 25.84
CA VAL A 2 14.57 -8.83 25.75
C VAL A 2 13.36 -8.63 26.65
N PHE A 3 13.31 -7.54 27.41
CA PHE A 3 12.20 -7.20 28.30
C PHE A 3 11.94 -5.69 28.30
N LEU A 4 10.70 -5.31 28.63
CA LEU A 4 10.28 -3.92 28.83
C LEU A 4 10.33 -3.59 30.32
N PHE A 5 10.77 -2.39 30.67
CA PHE A 5 10.77 -1.90 32.05
C PHE A 5 10.64 -0.37 32.08
N GLU A 6 10.25 0.16 33.23
CA GLU A 6 10.10 1.60 33.46
C GLU A 6 11.36 2.18 34.09
N LYS A 7 11.71 3.40 33.67
CA LYS A 7 12.83 4.17 34.23
C LYS A 7 12.36 5.56 34.63
N ASN A 8 12.46 5.88 35.91
CA ASN A 8 12.15 7.21 36.43
C ASN A 8 13.39 8.10 36.36
N VAL A 9 13.26 9.24 35.70
CA VAL A 9 14.32 10.23 35.55
C VAL A 9 13.82 11.55 36.14
N LYS A 10 14.54 12.07 37.14
CA LYS A 10 14.27 13.38 37.72
C LYS A 10 14.99 14.45 36.91
N ALA A 11 14.27 15.46 36.44
CA ALA A 11 14.83 16.64 35.82
C ALA A 11 14.23 17.87 36.51
N ASN A 12 15.09 18.65 37.17
CA ASN A 12 14.70 19.76 38.03
C ASN A 12 13.67 19.33 39.08
N ASP A 13 12.45 19.87 39.00
CA ASP A 13 11.34 19.66 39.95
C ASP A 13 10.28 18.67 39.43
N LYS A 14 10.54 17.99 38.31
CA LYS A 14 9.61 17.04 37.68
C LYS A 14 10.26 15.66 37.53
N THR A 15 9.46 14.63 37.81
CA THR A 15 9.85 13.23 37.58
C THR A 15 9.17 12.73 36.32
N TYR A 16 9.95 12.23 35.37
CA TYR A 16 9.47 11.66 34.12
C TYR A 16 9.69 10.15 34.10
N THR A 17 8.66 9.40 33.76
CA THR A 17 8.74 7.94 33.60
C THR A 17 8.90 7.60 32.13
N TYR A 18 9.98 6.87 31.80
CA TYR A 18 10.27 6.39 30.45
C TYR A 18 10.06 4.89 30.35
N LEU A 19 9.51 4.46 29.22
CA LEU A 19 9.44 3.05 28.82
C LEU A 19 10.71 2.69 28.05
N CYS A 20 11.39 1.64 28.48
CA CYS A 20 12.68 1.24 27.95
C CYS A 20 12.72 -0.27 27.65
N LEU A 21 13.48 -0.65 26.63
CA LEU A 21 13.84 -2.03 26.35
C LEU A 21 15.20 -2.36 26.96
N GLY A 22 15.28 -3.51 27.63
CA GLY A 22 16.51 -4.09 28.12
C GLY A 22 16.77 -5.43 27.47
N HIS A 23 18.05 -5.71 27.18
CA HIS A 23 18.48 -7.05 26.79
C HIS A 23 19.46 -7.61 27.82
N THR A 24 19.12 -8.78 28.35
CA THR A 24 19.97 -9.54 29.27
C THR A 24 20.56 -10.77 28.60
N LYS A 25 21.78 -11.11 28.99
CA LYS A 25 22.45 -12.36 28.62
C LYS A 25 23.21 -12.88 29.82
N TRP A 26 23.35 -14.20 29.89
CA TRP A 26 24.20 -14.85 30.88
C TRP A 26 25.66 -14.69 30.47
N ILE A 27 26.47 -14.11 31.35
CA ILE A 27 27.91 -13.92 31.16
C ILE A 27 28.59 -14.33 32.47
N ASN A 28 29.48 -15.33 32.40
CA ASN A 28 30.21 -15.88 33.55
C ASN A 28 29.29 -16.30 34.72
N GLY A 29 28.23 -17.06 34.42
CA GLY A 29 27.33 -17.61 35.43
C GLY A 29 26.41 -16.59 36.12
N ARG A 30 26.32 -15.35 35.62
CA ARG A 30 25.36 -14.34 36.10
C ARG A 30 24.62 -13.70 34.94
N SER A 31 23.34 -13.40 35.14
CA SER A 31 22.56 -12.61 34.18
C SER A 31 23.03 -11.16 34.21
N LYS A 32 23.56 -10.65 33.10
CA LYS A 32 23.99 -9.26 32.94
C LYS A 32 23.18 -8.56 31.86
N ARG A 33 22.92 -7.28 32.07
CA ARG A 33 22.24 -6.42 31.09
C ARG A 33 23.25 -5.86 30.10
N ILE A 34 23.09 -6.21 28.83
CA ILE A 34 24.02 -5.81 27.75
C ILE A 34 23.70 -4.41 27.26
N TRP A 35 22.42 -4.11 27.04
CA TRP A 35 22.01 -2.81 26.53
C TRP A 35 20.65 -2.37 27.04
N GLU A 36 20.44 -1.07 26.92
CA GLU A 36 19.21 -0.35 27.24
C GLU A 36 18.90 0.61 26.08
N ILE A 37 17.66 0.58 25.59
CA ILE A 37 17.16 1.56 24.62
C ILE A 37 15.91 2.21 25.21
N THR A 38 15.91 3.53 25.32
CA THR A 38 14.73 4.32 25.71
C THR A 38 13.78 4.40 24.51
N LEU A 39 12.53 3.99 24.69
CA LEU A 39 11.53 4.04 23.62
C LEU A 39 10.83 5.38 23.58
N CYS A 40 10.21 5.77 24.69
CA CYS A 40 9.38 6.96 24.81
C CYS A 40 9.03 7.23 26.27
N ARG A 41 8.42 8.39 26.55
CA ARG A 41 7.84 8.66 27.87
C ARG A 41 6.49 7.97 28.01
N LYS A 42 6.18 7.53 29.23
CA LYS A 42 4.96 6.80 29.55
C LYS A 42 3.70 7.62 29.28
N ASP A 43 3.71 8.90 29.66
CA ASP A 43 2.60 9.83 29.43
C ASP A 43 2.25 9.98 27.94
N GLN A 44 3.26 10.07 27.08
CA GLN A 44 3.05 10.14 25.62
C GLN A 44 2.38 8.89 25.04
N VAL A 45 2.64 7.72 25.63
CA VAL A 45 2.01 6.46 25.22
C VAL A 45 0.59 6.40 25.74
N GLU A 46 0.34 6.81 26.98
CA GLU A 46 -0.99 6.84 27.58
C GLU A 46 -1.93 7.78 26.80
N GLU A 47 -1.46 8.98 26.45
CA GLU A 47 -2.21 9.94 25.63
C GLU A 47 -2.56 9.40 24.24
N ARG A 48 -1.67 8.58 23.65
CA ARG A 48 -1.80 8.06 22.27
C ARG A 48 -2.21 6.59 22.21
N LEU A 49 -2.60 5.99 23.34
CA LEU A 49 -2.80 4.55 23.46
C LEU A 49 -3.89 4.04 22.51
N HIS A 50 -4.97 4.81 22.38
CA HIS A 50 -6.08 4.49 21.48
C HIS A 50 -5.65 4.49 20.01
N ASP A 51 -4.86 5.48 19.59
CA ASP A 51 -4.34 5.56 18.22
C ASP A 51 -3.33 4.47 17.91
N LEU A 52 -2.43 4.17 18.86
CA LEU A 52 -1.47 3.09 18.75
C LEU A 52 -2.17 1.73 18.63
N LYS A 53 -3.17 1.46 19.49
CA LYS A 53 -4.01 0.25 19.37
C LYS A 53 -4.70 0.20 18.01
N ARG A 54 -5.28 1.29 17.55
CA ARG A 54 -5.95 1.33 16.24
C ARG A 54 -4.99 1.04 15.09
N ARG A 55 -3.77 1.60 15.12
CA ARG A 55 -2.74 1.39 14.09
C ARG A 55 -2.20 -0.03 14.09
N LEU A 56 -1.94 -0.60 15.26
CA LEU A 56 -1.38 -1.95 15.41
C LEU A 56 -2.42 -3.05 15.15
N THR A 57 -3.71 -2.78 15.39
CA THR A 57 -4.79 -3.75 15.18
C THR A 57 -5.36 -3.73 13.75
N LYS A 58 -5.26 -2.60 13.03
CA LYS A 58 -5.69 -2.56 11.63
C LYS A 58 -4.73 -3.38 10.76
N LYS A 59 -5.13 -4.61 10.42
CA LYS A 59 -4.64 -5.24 9.19
C LYS A 59 -5.13 -4.38 8.02
N PRO A 60 -4.24 -3.74 7.23
CA PRO A 60 -4.69 -3.07 6.02
C PRO A 60 -5.43 -4.09 5.15
N PRO A 61 -6.55 -3.71 4.49
CA PRO A 61 -7.23 -4.61 3.58
C PRO A 61 -6.23 -5.09 2.52
N VAL A 62 -6.16 -6.40 2.32
CA VAL A 62 -5.34 -6.97 1.24
C VAL A 62 -5.95 -6.48 -0.08
N PRO A 63 -5.17 -5.82 -0.96
CA PRO A 63 -5.69 -5.39 -2.25
C PRO A 63 -6.19 -6.62 -3.02
N ARG A 64 -7.42 -6.56 -3.54
CA ARG A 64 -7.91 -7.54 -4.52
C ARG A 64 -7.53 -7.06 -5.90
N GLU A 65 -6.74 -7.85 -6.59
CA GLU A 65 -6.49 -7.66 -8.02
C GLU A 65 -7.67 -8.23 -8.80
N PHE A 66 -8.32 -7.39 -9.60
CA PHE A 66 -9.32 -7.84 -10.56
C PHE A 66 -8.64 -7.90 -11.92
N ALA A 67 -8.56 -9.10 -12.51
CA ALA A 67 -7.92 -9.35 -13.80
C ALA A 67 -8.48 -8.49 -14.96
N PHE A 68 -9.64 -7.85 -14.78
CA PHE A 68 -10.33 -7.05 -15.80
C PHE A 68 -10.42 -5.54 -15.50
N GLY A 69 -9.84 -5.07 -14.39
CA GLY A 69 -9.98 -3.67 -13.97
C GLY A 69 -9.37 -2.68 -14.96
N LEU A 70 -8.18 -3.00 -15.48
CA LEU A 70 -7.48 -2.15 -16.43
C LEU A 70 -8.20 -2.09 -17.80
N VAL A 71 -8.67 -3.23 -18.29
CA VAL A 71 -9.46 -3.31 -19.54
C VAL A 71 -10.71 -2.45 -19.43
N TYR A 72 -11.45 -2.57 -18.33
CA TYR A 72 -12.66 -1.78 -18.08
C TYR A 72 -12.36 -0.28 -18.00
N ALA A 73 -11.31 0.12 -17.28
CA ALA A 73 -10.94 1.53 -17.16
C ALA A 73 -10.59 2.15 -18.52
N LEU A 74 -9.78 1.46 -19.33
CA LEU A 74 -9.41 1.94 -20.66
C LEU A 74 -10.61 2.01 -21.60
N PHE A 75 -11.51 1.03 -21.55
CA PHE A 75 -12.74 1.07 -22.34
C PHE A 75 -13.67 2.20 -21.91
N SER A 76 -13.80 2.47 -20.61
CA SER A 76 -14.57 3.61 -20.09
C SER A 76 -14.02 4.93 -20.62
N ILE A 77 -12.69 5.12 -20.56
CA ILE A 77 -12.03 6.31 -21.12
C ILE A 77 -12.29 6.44 -22.62
N SER A 78 -12.22 5.34 -23.38
CA SER A 78 -12.50 5.38 -24.83
C SER A 78 -13.93 5.83 -25.15
N LYS A 79 -14.90 5.54 -24.28
CA LYS A 79 -16.27 6.03 -24.40
C LYS A 79 -16.41 7.49 -24.02
N GLU A 80 -15.74 7.92 -22.96
CA GLU A 80 -15.77 9.32 -22.49
C GLU A 80 -15.23 10.30 -23.54
N ILE A 81 -14.23 9.88 -24.31
CA ILE A 81 -13.63 10.70 -25.38
C ILE A 81 -14.26 10.43 -26.75
N ASP A 82 -15.30 9.59 -26.82
CA ASP A 82 -15.98 9.19 -28.06
C ASP A 82 -15.05 8.64 -29.16
N LEU A 83 -14.04 7.87 -28.74
CA LEU A 83 -12.94 7.44 -29.60
C LEU A 83 -13.40 6.66 -30.83
N ILE A 84 -14.41 5.80 -30.66
CA ILE A 84 -14.93 4.94 -31.73
C ILE A 84 -15.53 5.80 -32.84
N GLU A 85 -16.34 6.80 -32.49
CA GLU A 85 -16.99 7.66 -33.47
C GLU A 85 -15.99 8.57 -34.18
N ILE A 86 -15.04 9.17 -33.45
CA ILE A 86 -13.96 9.97 -34.05
C ILE A 86 -13.20 9.17 -35.12
N ILE A 87 -12.91 7.89 -34.84
CA ILE A 87 -12.23 7.02 -35.81
C ILE A 87 -13.16 6.68 -36.99
N ASN A 88 -14.43 6.39 -36.73
CA ASN A 88 -15.40 6.07 -37.77
C ASN A 88 -15.59 7.26 -38.72
N GLU A 89 -15.68 8.49 -38.21
CA GLU A 89 -15.73 9.72 -39.02
C GLU A 89 -14.52 9.90 -39.93
N CYS A 90 -13.35 9.43 -39.49
CA CYS A 90 -12.11 9.50 -40.26
C CYS A 90 -11.94 8.34 -41.27
N THR A 91 -12.90 7.42 -41.37
CA THR A 91 -12.75 6.20 -42.20
C THR A 91 -13.98 5.95 -43.08
N LEU A 92 -13.75 5.35 -44.24
CA LEU A 92 -14.80 5.00 -45.20
C LEU A 92 -14.95 3.48 -45.26
N LYS A 93 -15.62 2.90 -44.27
CA LYS A 93 -15.96 1.47 -44.25
C LYS A 93 -17.46 1.28 -44.45
N ARG A 94 -17.85 0.34 -45.32
CA ARG A 94 -19.25 -0.11 -45.45
C ARG A 94 -19.71 -0.75 -44.14
N GLU A 95 -20.99 -0.60 -43.79
CA GLU A 95 -21.61 -1.17 -42.59
C GLU A 95 -21.68 -2.71 -42.65
N GLN A 96 -20.55 -3.36 -42.43
CA GLN A 96 -20.43 -4.81 -42.38
C GLN A 96 -19.57 -5.22 -41.19
N GLY A 97 -20.23 -5.84 -40.20
CA GLY A 97 -19.60 -6.30 -38.96
C GLY A 97 -19.06 -5.14 -38.10
N PHE A 98 -17.98 -5.40 -37.38
CA PHE A 98 -17.29 -4.41 -36.53
C PHE A 98 -16.91 -3.15 -37.31
N SER A 99 -17.22 -1.97 -36.80
CA SER A 99 -16.72 -0.69 -37.31
C SER A 99 -15.19 -0.59 -37.19
N VAL A 100 -14.58 0.33 -37.92
CA VAL A 100 -13.14 0.54 -37.84
C VAL A 100 -12.76 1.09 -36.47
N GLY A 101 -13.59 1.97 -35.90
CA GLY A 101 -13.44 2.51 -34.56
C GLY A 101 -13.45 1.44 -33.48
N GLU A 102 -14.40 0.50 -33.52
CA GLU A 102 -14.44 -0.61 -32.55
C GLU A 102 -13.18 -1.49 -32.66
N TYR A 103 -12.75 -1.79 -33.89
CA TYR A 103 -11.56 -2.64 -34.11
C TYR A 103 -10.28 -1.97 -33.61
N ILE A 104 -10.06 -0.70 -33.95
CA ILE A 104 -8.88 0.06 -33.51
C ILE A 104 -8.89 0.26 -32.00
N THR A 105 -10.04 0.57 -31.40
CA THR A 105 -10.18 0.74 -29.95
C THR A 105 -9.84 -0.55 -29.21
N LEU A 106 -10.37 -1.70 -29.68
CA LEU A 106 -10.02 -3.00 -29.11
C LEU A 106 -8.51 -3.29 -29.23
N LEU A 107 -7.90 -2.97 -30.37
CA LEU A 107 -6.47 -3.18 -30.60
C LEU A 107 -5.60 -2.29 -29.72
N ALA A 108 -6.01 -1.03 -29.50
CA ALA A 108 -5.34 -0.09 -28.63
C ALA A 108 -5.39 -0.56 -27.16
N ILE A 109 -6.56 -1.01 -26.68
CA ILE A 109 -6.72 -1.55 -25.33
C ILE A 109 -5.88 -2.82 -25.16
N ASN A 110 -5.93 -3.75 -26.12
CA ASN A 110 -5.14 -4.97 -26.06
C ASN A 110 -3.63 -4.65 -25.97
N ARG A 111 -3.13 -3.73 -26.82
CA ARG A 111 -1.72 -3.27 -26.76
C ARG A 111 -1.34 -2.59 -25.46
N ALA A 112 -2.26 -1.88 -24.80
CA ALA A 112 -2.02 -1.20 -23.53
C ALA A 112 -2.02 -2.16 -22.33
N VAL A 113 -2.82 -3.24 -22.38
CA VAL A 113 -2.96 -4.24 -21.30
C VAL A 113 -1.91 -5.35 -21.43
N THR A 114 -1.60 -5.77 -22.65
CA THR A 114 -0.65 -6.84 -22.95
C THR A 114 0.16 -6.50 -24.20
N LEU A 115 1.49 -6.43 -24.06
CA LEU A 115 2.42 -6.24 -25.18
C LEU A 115 2.57 -7.53 -26.00
N ASN A 116 1.47 -8.03 -26.57
CA ASN A 116 1.46 -9.26 -27.35
C ASN A 116 1.47 -8.94 -28.85
N SER A 117 2.22 -9.73 -29.62
CA SER A 117 2.28 -9.64 -31.08
C SER A 117 0.93 -10.03 -31.70
N LYS A 118 0.60 -9.50 -32.89
CA LYS A 118 -0.59 -9.87 -33.67
C LYS A 118 -0.75 -11.39 -33.88
N ASN A 119 0.33 -12.16 -33.80
CA ASN A 119 0.30 -13.62 -33.94
C ASN A 119 -0.23 -14.36 -32.69
N GLN A 120 -0.55 -13.64 -31.61
CA GLN A 120 -0.96 -14.22 -30.32
C GLN A 120 -2.36 -13.80 -29.87
N VAL A 121 -3.11 -13.07 -30.71
CA VAL A 121 -4.50 -12.61 -30.50
C VAL A 121 -5.37 -13.27 -31.56
#